data_AF-A0A6G0T5R7-F1
#
_entry.id   AF-A0A6G0T5R7-F1
#
_cell.length_a   1.000
_cell.length_b   1.000
_cell.length_c   1.000
_cell.angle_alpha   90.00
_cell.angle_beta   90.00
_cell.angle_gamma   90.00
#
_symmetry.space_group_name_H-M   'P 1'
#
loop_
_entity.id
_entity.type
_entity.pdbx_description
1 polymer ?
#
loop_
_entity_poly.entity_id
_entity_poly.type
_entity_poly.pdbx_seq_one_letter_code
_entity_poly.pdbx_strand_id
1 'polypeptide(L)'
;MHQTYSLNLVGEYAANCCTFGTEFFNFLQALYTFFSASTYRWEILSDYLTNSKNKTVKRLSDTRWAARHEACSSLSQNWTELLKALNNFVENPIENSKTKCKSTGLIKKMNRLEMCILVSFWNDILERFNSTNLRNTFSHHEKLAMEKSEIKEYKVVRKKKRKVPYDESYSLLSELRKCKSCYDDINTMFEFFSNMIDLPVIEVRKKATKLQSQYPEDLNGSFINECIHFHGYLKNLPEIVSPKSILELCKMVEDHNIAGVYPYVDIALRMYLYCPVSNTSAEWSFSVLKRVKSYLRSSMNDNNV
;
A
#
# COMPACT_ATOMS: atom_id res chain seq x y z
N MET A 1 -10.72 8.59 8.75
CA MET A 1 -9.98 7.60 9.58
C MET A 1 -9.64 6.33 8.78
N HIS A 2 -10.44 5.95 7.77
CA HIS A 2 -10.16 4.80 6.88
C HIS A 2 -8.97 5.00 5.92
N GLN A 3 -8.80 6.18 5.31
CA GLN A 3 -7.70 6.43 4.35
C GLN A 3 -6.29 6.30 4.96
N THR A 4 -6.08 6.73 6.20
CA THR A 4 -4.76 6.61 6.85
C THR A 4 -4.35 5.15 7.08
N TYR A 5 -5.32 4.23 7.21
CA TYR A 5 -5.04 2.82 7.48
C TYR A 5 -4.78 2.05 6.17
N SER A 6 -5.59 2.31 5.12
CA SER A 6 -5.40 1.67 3.81
C SER A 6 -4.06 2.05 3.15
N LEU A 7 -3.64 3.32 3.22
CA LEU A 7 -2.32 3.72 2.70
C LEU A 7 -1.17 3.06 3.49
N ASN A 8 -1.34 2.83 4.80
CA ASN A 8 -0.32 2.14 5.59
C ASN A 8 -0.15 0.68 5.13
N LEU A 9 -1.22 0.02 4.76
CA LEU A 9 -1.16 -1.37 4.36
C LEU A 9 -0.66 -1.55 2.92
N VAL A 10 -1.06 -0.65 2.01
CA VAL A 10 -0.50 -0.61 0.65
C VAL A 10 1.01 -0.47 0.70
N GLY A 11 1.52 0.44 1.53
CA GLY A 11 2.97 0.57 1.73
C GLY A 11 3.59 -0.74 2.24
N GLU A 12 2.96 -1.40 3.20
CA GLU A 12 3.49 -2.65 3.78
C GLU A 12 3.55 -3.79 2.76
N TYR A 13 2.48 -3.97 1.97
CA TYR A 13 2.48 -4.95 0.88
C TYR A 13 3.48 -4.58 -0.22
N ALA A 14 3.61 -3.30 -0.57
CA ALA A 14 4.59 -2.85 -1.56
C ALA A 14 6.05 -3.05 -1.09
N ALA A 15 6.32 -2.90 0.20
CA ALA A 15 7.64 -3.18 0.77
C ALA A 15 7.94 -4.69 0.84
N ASN A 16 6.91 -5.50 1.12
CA ASN A 16 7.03 -6.95 1.29
C ASN A 16 6.92 -7.74 -0.01
N CYS A 17 6.42 -7.13 -1.10
CA CYS A 17 6.28 -7.82 -2.39
C CYS A 17 7.61 -8.02 -3.11
N CYS A 18 8.66 -7.29 -2.72
CA CYS A 18 9.99 -7.43 -3.28
C CYS A 18 11.04 -7.66 -2.18
N THR A 19 12.00 -8.54 -2.49
CA THR A 19 13.11 -8.88 -1.58
C THR A 19 13.95 -7.65 -1.26
N PHE A 20 14.23 -6.80 -2.24
CA PHE A 20 14.97 -5.56 -2.07
C PHE A 20 14.32 -4.59 -1.07
N GLY A 21 12.99 -4.41 -1.13
CA GLY A 21 12.25 -3.57 -0.18
C GLY A 21 12.33 -4.13 1.23
N THR A 22 12.12 -5.44 1.37
CA THR A 22 12.20 -6.14 2.65
C THR A 22 13.61 -6.05 3.25
N GLU A 23 14.65 -6.24 2.44
CA GLU A 23 16.05 -6.11 2.86
C GLU A 23 16.41 -4.69 3.30
N PHE A 24 15.88 -3.68 2.63
CA PHE A 24 16.08 -2.27 2.99
C PHE A 24 15.47 -1.94 4.36
N PHE A 25 14.23 -2.31 4.62
CA PHE A 25 13.61 -2.05 5.93
C PHE A 25 14.24 -2.90 7.04
N ASN A 26 14.65 -4.14 6.76
CA ASN A 26 15.43 -4.93 7.72
C ASN A 26 16.78 -4.27 8.04
N PHE A 27 17.40 -3.64 7.04
CA PHE A 27 18.63 -2.89 7.23
C PHE A 27 18.42 -1.62 8.09
N LEU A 28 17.36 -0.84 7.85
CA LEU A 28 16.98 0.28 8.71
C LEU A 28 16.80 -0.16 10.17
N GLN A 29 16.13 -1.29 10.40
CA GLN A 29 15.97 -1.85 11.74
C GLN A 29 17.32 -2.27 12.35
N ALA A 30 18.20 -2.87 11.56
CA ALA A 30 19.52 -3.29 12.02
C ALA A 30 20.40 -2.11 12.44
N LEU A 31 20.35 -0.99 11.70
CA LEU A 31 21.00 0.26 12.09
C LEU A 31 20.48 0.76 13.43
N TYR A 32 19.16 0.87 13.57
CA TYR A 32 18.54 1.32 14.82
C TYR A 32 18.93 0.40 15.99
N THR A 33 18.85 -0.91 15.81
CA THR A 33 19.17 -1.90 16.85
C THR A 33 20.65 -1.86 17.21
N PHE A 34 21.55 -1.59 16.26
CA PHE A 34 22.97 -1.45 16.55
C PHE A 34 23.24 -0.27 17.50
N PHE A 35 22.75 0.91 17.18
CA PHE A 35 22.98 2.12 17.98
C PHE A 35 22.20 2.14 19.29
N SER A 36 20.97 1.60 19.31
CA SER A 36 20.14 1.57 20.53
C SER A 36 20.48 0.43 21.50
N ALA A 37 21.39 -0.48 21.12
CA ALA A 37 21.78 -1.61 21.97
C ALA A 37 22.59 -1.21 23.22
N SER A 38 23.16 -0.01 23.28
CA SER A 38 23.79 0.51 24.51
C SER A 38 23.83 2.04 24.53
N THR A 39 23.89 2.62 25.73
CA THR A 39 24.03 4.07 25.93
C THR A 39 25.31 4.62 25.30
N TYR A 40 26.42 3.88 25.40
CA TYR A 40 27.69 4.23 24.74
C TYR A 40 27.56 4.37 23.22
N ARG A 41 26.89 3.43 22.54
CA ARG A 41 26.72 3.50 21.08
C ARG A 41 25.81 4.65 20.66
N TRP A 42 24.80 4.93 21.47
CA TRP A 42 23.90 6.06 21.27
C TRP A 42 24.59 7.41 21.47
N GLU A 43 25.50 7.51 22.44
CA GLU A 43 26.30 8.71 22.69
C GLU A 43 27.21 9.01 21.50
N ILE A 44 27.96 8.02 21.01
CA ILE A 44 28.79 8.17 19.79
C ILE A 44 27.93 8.64 18.61
N LEU A 45 26.77 8.01 18.39
CA LEU A 45 25.87 8.46 17.32
C LEU A 45 25.46 9.92 17.51
N SER A 46 25.14 10.31 18.74
CA SER A 46 24.68 11.67 19.06
C SER A 46 25.76 12.71 18.78
N ASP A 47 27.03 12.41 19.07
CA ASP A 47 28.16 13.30 18.80
C ASP A 47 28.30 13.64 17.30
N TYR A 48 28.10 12.63 16.44
CA TYR A 48 28.15 12.82 14.98
C TYR A 48 26.89 13.49 14.40
N LEU A 49 25.74 13.44 15.08
CA LEU A 49 24.47 14.02 14.61
C LEU A 49 24.22 15.46 15.06
N THR A 50 25.16 16.10 15.76
CA THR A 50 25.03 17.43 16.40
C THR A 50 24.56 18.55 15.47
N ASN A 51 24.99 18.54 14.20
CA ASN A 51 24.64 19.58 13.20
C ASN A 51 23.45 19.20 12.29
N SER A 52 22.86 18.02 12.48
CA SER A 52 21.74 17.57 11.66
C SER A 52 20.41 18.19 12.08
N LYS A 53 19.52 18.48 11.11
CA LYS A 53 18.11 18.83 11.39
C LYS A 53 17.35 17.70 12.08
N ASN A 54 17.85 16.46 12.02
CA ASN A 54 17.16 15.24 12.44
C ASN A 54 18.09 14.38 13.32
N LYS A 55 18.06 14.62 14.62
CA LYS A 55 19.12 14.23 15.58
C LYS A 55 19.18 12.74 15.97
N THR A 56 18.45 11.85 15.31
CA THR A 56 18.33 10.45 15.79
C THR A 56 18.05 9.45 14.68
N VAL A 57 18.66 8.26 14.76
CA VAL A 57 18.17 7.08 14.04
C VAL A 57 16.86 6.63 14.69
N LYS A 58 15.80 6.49 13.88
CA LYS A 58 14.46 6.15 14.38
C LYS A 58 14.21 4.65 14.32
N ARG A 59 13.50 4.15 15.32
CA ARG A 59 12.99 2.78 15.35
C ARG A 59 11.92 2.62 14.28
N LEU A 60 11.91 1.49 13.57
CA LEU A 60 10.73 1.14 12.78
C LEU A 60 9.60 0.73 13.74
N SER A 61 8.42 1.32 13.54
CA SER A 61 7.20 0.82 14.16
C SER A 61 6.49 -0.10 13.18
N ASP A 62 6.15 -1.30 13.63
CA ASP A 62 5.39 -2.29 12.84
C ASP A 62 3.97 -1.80 12.48
N THR A 63 3.47 -0.74 13.13
CA THR A 63 2.06 -0.31 12.98
C THR A 63 1.86 1.05 12.32
N ARG A 64 2.93 1.79 11.96
CA ARG A 64 2.80 3.17 11.47
C ARG A 64 3.86 3.53 10.41
N TRP A 65 3.46 3.72 9.16
CA TRP A 65 4.36 4.20 8.11
C TRP A 65 4.95 5.58 8.37
N ALA A 66 4.32 6.42 9.19
CA ALA A 66 4.94 7.66 9.67
C ALA A 66 6.30 7.39 10.36
N ALA A 67 6.42 6.31 11.14
CA ALA A 67 7.70 5.94 11.75
C ALA A 67 8.72 5.41 10.74
N ARG A 68 8.26 4.70 9.70
CA ARG A 68 9.12 4.26 8.59
C ARG A 68 9.59 5.44 7.74
N HIS A 69 8.72 6.42 7.48
CA HIS A 69 9.06 7.69 6.85
C HIS A 69 10.12 8.44 7.66
N GLU A 70 9.91 8.61 8.97
CA GLU A 70 10.88 9.27 9.84
C GLU A 70 12.23 8.53 9.87
N ALA A 71 12.24 7.20 9.87
CA ALA A 71 13.45 6.39 9.83
C ALA A 71 14.19 6.51 8.49
N CYS A 72 13.47 6.46 7.37
CA CYS A 72 14.04 6.60 6.03
C CYS A 72 14.58 8.01 5.79
N SER A 73 13.81 9.03 6.18
CA SER A 73 14.19 10.44 6.09
C SER A 73 15.41 10.74 6.95
N SER A 74 15.45 10.21 8.19
CA SER A 74 16.63 10.33 9.06
C SER A 74 17.87 9.66 8.45
N LEU A 75 17.74 8.45 7.88
CA LEU A 75 18.86 7.80 7.20
C LEU A 75 19.34 8.62 5.99
N SER A 76 18.42 9.11 5.16
CA SER A 76 18.74 9.90 3.97
C SER A 76 19.45 11.21 4.32
N GLN A 77 19.02 11.90 5.38
CA GLN A 77 19.57 13.20 5.79
C GLN A 77 20.91 13.09 6.51
N ASN A 78 21.20 11.94 7.13
CA ASN A 78 22.37 11.74 7.98
C ASN A 78 23.33 10.66 7.45
N TRP A 79 23.27 10.38 6.14
CA TRP A 79 23.99 9.26 5.53
C TRP A 79 25.50 9.32 5.81
N THR A 80 26.10 10.49 5.62
CA THR A 80 27.54 10.73 5.81
C THR A 80 27.96 10.64 7.28
N GLU A 81 27.15 11.17 8.19
CA GLU A 81 27.37 11.20 9.62
C GLU A 81 27.26 9.79 10.20
N LEU A 82 26.30 8.99 9.72
CA LEU A 82 26.14 7.59 10.10
C LEU A 82 27.33 6.74 9.66
N LEU A 83 27.85 6.95 8.46
CA LEU A 83 29.07 6.27 8.01
C LEU A 83 30.26 6.63 8.90
N LYS A 84 30.43 7.90 9.26
CA LYS A 84 31.50 8.34 10.18
C LYS A 84 31.36 7.70 11.56
N ALA A 85 30.15 7.69 12.12
CA ALA A 85 29.86 7.07 13.41
C ALA A 85 30.13 5.55 13.40
N LEU A 86 29.79 4.85 12.31
CA LEU A 86 30.10 3.43 12.17
C LEU A 86 31.61 3.17 12.03
N ASN A 87 32.31 3.99 11.24
CA ASN A 87 33.77 3.87 11.09
C ASN A 87 34.50 4.09 12.42
N ASN A 88 34.01 4.99 13.28
CA ASN A 88 34.57 5.17 14.63
C ASN A 88 34.66 3.85 15.42
N PHE A 89 33.62 2.99 15.37
CA PHE A 89 33.67 1.68 16.02
C PHE A 89 34.67 0.71 15.39
N VAL A 90 34.89 0.81 14.07
CA VAL A 90 35.82 -0.07 13.35
C VAL A 90 37.26 0.31 13.71
N GLU A 91 37.55 1.60 13.74
CA GLU A 91 38.89 2.15 13.98
C GLU A 91 39.27 2.16 15.46
N ASN A 92 38.30 2.14 16.38
CA ASN A 92 38.57 2.16 17.82
C ASN A 92 39.31 0.88 18.28
N PRO A 93 40.57 0.96 18.75
CA PRO A 93 41.35 -0.22 19.13
C PRO A 93 40.77 -0.98 20.31
N ILE A 94 40.04 -0.30 21.20
CA ILE A 94 39.47 -0.86 22.44
C ILE A 94 38.16 -1.62 22.16
N GLU A 95 37.49 -1.32 21.05
CA GLU A 95 36.20 -1.92 20.72
C GLU A 95 36.32 -3.43 20.44
N ASN A 96 35.35 -4.20 20.91
CA ASN A 96 35.38 -5.66 20.78
C ASN A 96 35.17 -6.11 19.31
N SER A 97 35.73 -7.26 18.97
CA SER A 97 35.69 -7.82 17.61
C SER A 97 34.25 -7.99 17.06
N LYS A 98 33.28 -8.31 17.92
CA LYS A 98 31.88 -8.50 17.53
C LYS A 98 31.21 -7.17 17.12
N THR A 99 31.45 -6.08 17.85
CA THR A 99 30.95 -4.75 17.49
C THR A 99 31.63 -4.27 16.21
N LYS A 100 32.96 -4.42 16.09
CA LYS A 100 33.72 -4.09 14.88
C LYS A 100 33.15 -4.80 13.66
N CYS A 101 33.02 -6.12 13.72
CA CYS A 101 32.46 -6.92 12.62
C CYS A 101 31.03 -6.49 12.24
N LYS A 102 30.16 -6.22 13.22
CA LYS A 102 28.80 -5.73 12.96
C LYS A 102 28.82 -4.36 12.29
N SER A 103 29.64 -3.43 12.77
CA SER A 103 29.78 -2.09 12.20
C SER A 103 30.29 -2.16 10.76
N THR A 104 31.35 -2.94 10.50
CA THR A 104 31.87 -3.20 9.15
C THR A 104 30.80 -3.78 8.22
N GLY A 105 29.98 -4.71 8.71
CA GLY A 105 28.88 -5.28 7.95
C GLY A 105 27.81 -4.24 7.57
N LEU A 106 27.48 -3.33 8.48
CA LEU A 106 26.55 -2.23 8.22
C LEU A 106 27.12 -1.23 7.20
N ILE A 107 28.40 -0.85 7.33
CA ILE A 107 29.10 0.03 6.38
C ILE A 107 29.10 -0.58 4.97
N LYS A 108 29.45 -1.87 4.86
CA LYS A 108 29.43 -2.58 3.57
C LYS A 108 28.05 -2.59 2.94
N LYS A 109 26.98 -2.71 3.73
CA LYS A 109 25.60 -2.63 3.23
C LYS A 109 25.25 -1.21 2.80
N MET A 110 25.56 -0.19 3.62
CA MET A 110 25.31 1.22 3.26
C MET A 110 25.95 1.56 1.92
N ASN A 111 27.22 1.23 1.71
CA ASN A 111 27.94 1.60 0.49
C ASN A 111 27.52 0.83 -0.78
N ARG A 112 26.51 -0.05 -0.72
CA ARG A 112 25.94 -0.68 -1.91
C ARG A 112 25.10 0.32 -2.68
N LEU A 113 25.27 0.37 -4.01
CA LEU A 113 24.50 1.26 -4.87
C LEU A 113 22.99 1.00 -4.73
N GLU A 114 22.60 -0.26 -4.56
CA GLU A 114 21.22 -0.68 -4.32
C GLU A 114 20.64 -0.01 -3.07
N MET A 115 21.41 0.12 -1.99
CA MET A 115 20.96 0.80 -0.77
C MET A 115 20.82 2.30 -0.96
N CYS A 116 21.72 2.94 -1.72
CA CYS A 116 21.60 4.35 -2.09
C CYS A 116 20.33 4.60 -2.93
N ILE A 117 20.05 3.73 -3.91
CA ILE A 117 18.84 3.83 -4.72
C ILE A 117 17.59 3.65 -3.85
N LEU A 118 17.59 2.62 -2.99
CA LEU A 118 16.44 2.31 -2.14
C LEU A 118 16.15 3.41 -1.12
N VAL A 119 17.18 4.01 -0.50
CA VAL A 119 16.94 5.12 0.45
C VAL A 119 16.36 6.35 -0.26
N SER A 120 16.85 6.71 -1.44
CA SER A 120 16.29 7.83 -2.22
C SER A 120 14.84 7.53 -2.66
N PHE A 121 14.62 6.35 -3.26
CA PHE A 121 13.31 5.92 -3.75
C PHE A 121 12.26 5.86 -2.63
N TRP A 122 12.59 5.20 -1.52
CA TRP A 122 11.66 5.11 -0.39
C TRP A 122 11.47 6.46 0.30
N ASN A 123 12.50 7.31 0.40
CA ASN A 123 12.31 8.64 0.98
C ASN A 123 11.23 9.44 0.23
N ASP A 124 11.31 9.49 -1.10
CA ASP A 124 10.34 10.22 -1.94
C ASP A 124 8.92 9.65 -1.84
N ILE A 125 8.81 8.32 -1.88
CA ILE A 125 7.51 7.63 -1.77
C ILE A 125 6.90 7.90 -0.40
N LEU A 126 7.68 7.76 0.67
CA LEU A 126 7.18 7.89 2.03
C LEU A 126 6.85 9.32 2.42
N GLU A 127 7.55 10.29 1.85
CA GLU A 127 7.20 11.69 2.00
C GLU A 127 5.82 11.99 1.43
N ARG A 128 5.49 11.43 0.25
CA ARG A 128 4.15 11.54 -0.36
C ARG A 128 3.08 10.84 0.47
N PHE A 129 3.36 9.63 0.97
CA PHE A 129 2.45 8.90 1.86
C PHE A 129 2.19 9.67 3.17
N ASN A 130 3.23 10.28 3.76
CA ASN A 130 3.10 11.01 5.01
C ASN A 130 2.38 12.36 4.80
N SER A 131 2.61 13.04 3.67
CA SER A 131 1.96 14.31 3.32
C SER A 131 0.45 14.16 3.03
N THR A 132 0.03 13.03 2.46
CA THR A 132 -1.37 12.73 2.15
C THR A 132 -2.17 12.24 3.37
N ASN A 133 -1.51 12.01 4.52
CA ASN A 133 -2.19 11.58 5.73
C ASN A 133 -2.99 12.73 6.36
N LEU A 134 -4.30 12.77 6.07
CA LEU A 134 -5.24 13.83 6.50
C LEU A 134 -5.15 14.25 7.96
N ARG A 135 -4.71 13.35 8.86
CA ARG A 135 -4.61 13.64 10.28
C ARG A 135 -3.47 14.59 10.61
N ASN A 136 -2.33 14.44 9.93
CA ASN A 136 -1.15 15.29 10.13
C ASN A 136 -1.37 16.67 9.47
N THR A 137 -1.97 16.71 8.28
CA THR A 137 -2.33 17.96 7.60
C THR A 137 -3.40 18.72 8.35
N PHE A 138 -4.45 18.05 8.86
CA PHE A 138 -5.47 18.72 9.67
C PHE A 138 -4.86 19.34 10.94
N SER A 139 -4.05 18.60 11.71
CA SER A 139 -3.40 19.15 12.92
C SER A 139 -2.45 20.31 12.61
N HIS A 140 -1.75 20.27 11.48
CA HIS A 140 -0.90 21.38 11.02
C HIS A 140 -1.73 22.63 10.69
N HIS A 141 -2.80 22.48 9.91
CA HIS A 141 -3.70 23.59 9.56
C HIS A 141 -4.50 24.11 10.76
N GLU A 142 -4.88 23.24 11.69
CA GLU A 142 -5.53 23.61 12.95
C GLU A 142 -4.61 24.49 13.78
N LYS A 143 -3.32 24.13 13.91
CA LYS A 143 -2.32 24.95 14.61
C LYS A 143 -2.13 26.33 13.94
N LEU A 144 -1.95 26.37 12.62
CA LEU A 144 -1.83 27.63 11.87
C LEU A 144 -3.09 28.49 11.99
N ALA A 145 -4.27 27.88 12.00
CA ALA A 145 -5.53 28.59 12.16
C ALA A 145 -5.67 29.17 13.59
N MET A 146 -5.25 28.44 14.62
CA MET A 146 -5.20 28.94 15.99
C MET A 146 -4.21 30.10 16.14
N GLU A 147 -3.04 30.01 15.52
CA GLU A 147 -2.04 31.10 15.51
C GLU A 147 -2.56 32.35 14.78
N LYS A 148 -3.23 32.18 13.64
CA LYS A 148 -3.80 33.30 12.87
C LYS A 148 -5.02 33.94 13.52
N SER A 149 -5.80 33.17 14.27
CA SER A 149 -7.05 33.66 14.87
C SER A 149 -6.89 34.08 16.33
N GLU A 150 -5.78 33.75 16.97
CA GLU A 150 -5.53 33.90 18.42
C GLU A 150 -6.54 33.17 19.33
N ILE A 151 -7.45 32.39 18.73
CA ILE A 151 -8.48 31.63 19.43
C ILE A 151 -7.99 30.20 19.65
N LYS A 152 -7.87 29.80 20.91
CA LYS A 152 -7.43 28.45 21.31
C LYS A 152 -8.56 27.42 21.42
N GLU A 153 -9.81 27.87 21.39
CA GLU A 153 -10.99 27.01 21.58
C GLU A 153 -12.10 27.28 20.56
N TYR A 154 -12.66 26.21 20.00
CA TYR A 154 -13.79 26.31 19.10
C TYR A 154 -15.06 26.71 19.86
N LYS A 155 -15.81 27.71 19.35
CA LYS A 155 -17.14 28.11 19.89
C LYS A 155 -18.13 26.95 19.98
N VAL A 156 -17.97 25.92 19.14
CA VAL A 156 -18.72 24.68 19.18
C VAL A 156 -17.76 23.57 19.61
N VAL A 157 -17.99 22.98 20.78
CA VAL A 157 -17.29 21.75 21.17
C VAL A 157 -17.65 20.69 20.14
N ARG A 158 -16.73 20.39 19.23
CA ARG A 158 -16.84 19.22 18.36
C ARG A 158 -16.99 18.03 19.30
N LYS A 159 -18.18 17.41 19.35
CA LYS A 159 -18.31 16.07 19.89
C LYS A 159 -17.37 15.22 19.06
N LYS A 160 -16.17 14.91 19.59
CA LYS A 160 -15.35 13.81 19.09
C LYS A 160 -16.35 12.67 18.98
N LYS A 161 -16.63 12.17 17.78
CA LYS A 161 -17.40 10.93 17.65
C LYS A 161 -16.67 9.96 18.58
N ARG A 162 -17.29 9.66 19.73
CA ARG A 162 -16.80 8.59 20.60
C ARG A 162 -16.64 7.41 19.66
N LYS A 163 -15.56 6.63 19.84
CA LYS A 163 -15.53 5.29 19.26
C LYS A 163 -16.89 4.69 19.62
N VAL A 164 -17.74 4.50 18.62
CA VAL A 164 -18.96 3.73 18.81
C VAL A 164 -18.45 2.40 19.38
N PRO A 165 -19.02 1.88 20.47
CA PRO A 165 -18.70 0.54 20.93
C PRO A 165 -18.76 -0.35 19.69
N TYR A 166 -17.63 -0.96 19.35
CA TYR A 166 -17.46 -1.63 18.08
C TYR A 166 -18.27 -2.91 18.14
N ASP A 167 -19.55 -2.83 17.78
CA ASP A 167 -20.37 -4.01 17.55
C ASP A 167 -19.96 -4.57 16.17
N GLU A 168 -19.03 -5.51 16.21
CA GLU A 168 -18.40 -6.16 15.06
C GLU A 168 -19.44 -6.69 14.07
N SER A 169 -20.61 -7.12 14.56
CA SER A 169 -21.63 -7.80 13.75
C SER A 169 -22.37 -6.84 12.81
N TYR A 170 -22.85 -5.71 13.32
CA TYR A 170 -23.57 -4.71 12.50
C TYR A 170 -22.65 -3.95 11.54
N SER A 171 -21.41 -3.70 11.93
CA SER A 171 -20.42 -3.02 11.06
C SER A 171 -19.90 -3.93 9.95
N LEU A 172 -19.68 -5.22 10.23
CA LEU A 172 -19.21 -6.16 9.20
C LEU A 172 -20.30 -6.38 8.15
N LEU A 173 -21.54 -6.61 8.58
CA LEU A 173 -22.65 -6.85 7.65
C LEU A 173 -22.92 -5.64 6.75
N SER A 174 -22.88 -4.43 7.31
CA SER A 174 -23.07 -3.20 6.51
C SER A 174 -21.96 -2.97 5.51
N GLU A 175 -20.72 -3.32 5.84
CA GLU A 175 -19.56 -3.15 4.95
C GLU A 175 -19.48 -4.25 3.89
N LEU A 176 -19.80 -5.50 4.25
CA LEU A 176 -20.01 -6.57 3.28
C LEU A 176 -21.13 -6.23 2.30
N ARG A 177 -22.23 -5.62 2.77
CA ARG A 177 -23.31 -5.15 1.89
C ARG A 177 -22.85 -4.03 0.96
N LYS A 178 -22.03 -3.08 1.43
CA LYS A 178 -21.44 -2.05 0.57
C LYS A 178 -20.51 -2.65 -0.47
N CYS A 179 -19.59 -3.52 -0.08
CA CYS A 179 -18.70 -4.22 -1.01
C CYS A 179 -19.48 -5.02 -2.05
N LYS A 180 -20.51 -5.76 -1.61
CA LYS A 180 -21.42 -6.47 -2.51
C LYS A 180 -22.07 -5.51 -3.49
N SER A 181 -22.63 -4.39 -3.03
CA SER A 181 -23.25 -3.39 -3.91
C SER A 181 -22.26 -2.88 -4.95
N CYS A 182 -21.02 -2.55 -4.56
CA CYS A 182 -20.00 -2.12 -5.52
C CYS A 182 -19.64 -3.22 -6.53
N TYR A 183 -19.61 -4.48 -6.12
CA TYR A 183 -19.38 -5.59 -7.03
C TYR A 183 -20.58 -5.87 -7.93
N ASP A 184 -21.81 -5.68 -7.45
CA ASP A 184 -23.02 -5.75 -8.25
C ASP A 184 -23.01 -4.65 -9.32
N ASP A 185 -22.55 -3.43 -8.99
CA ASP A 185 -22.39 -2.31 -9.93
C ASP A 185 -21.35 -2.62 -11.02
N ILE A 186 -20.16 -3.10 -10.61
CA ILE A 186 -19.10 -3.51 -11.55
C ILE A 186 -19.59 -4.66 -12.42
N ASN A 187 -20.24 -5.66 -11.84
CA ASN A 187 -20.76 -6.78 -12.59
C ASN A 187 -21.79 -6.32 -13.63
N THR A 188 -22.72 -5.44 -13.26
CA THR A 188 -23.72 -4.87 -14.18
C THR A 188 -23.09 -4.14 -15.36
N MET A 189 -21.91 -3.56 -15.17
CA MET A 189 -21.19 -2.81 -16.20
C MET A 189 -20.45 -3.71 -17.19
N PHE A 190 -19.84 -4.79 -16.71
CA PHE A 190 -18.97 -5.66 -17.50
C PHE A 190 -19.59 -7.01 -17.87
N GLU A 191 -20.75 -7.37 -17.30
CA GLU A 191 -21.41 -8.68 -17.48
C GLU A 191 -21.64 -9.06 -18.94
N PHE A 192 -21.72 -8.07 -19.83
CA PHE A 192 -21.96 -8.29 -21.26
C PHE A 192 -20.82 -9.02 -21.96
N PHE A 193 -19.62 -9.02 -21.39
CA PHE A 193 -18.53 -9.85 -21.87
C PHE A 193 -18.83 -11.34 -21.64
N SER A 194 -19.47 -11.71 -20.51
CA SER A 194 -19.78 -13.10 -20.19
C SER A 194 -20.77 -13.75 -21.16
N ASN A 195 -21.67 -12.97 -21.75
CA ASN A 195 -22.68 -13.44 -22.71
C ASN A 195 -22.60 -12.72 -24.05
N MET A 196 -21.42 -12.20 -24.40
CA MET A 196 -21.25 -11.34 -25.58
C MET A 196 -21.73 -12.03 -26.86
N ILE A 197 -21.38 -13.31 -27.02
CA ILE A 197 -21.68 -14.15 -28.19
C ILE A 197 -23.18 -14.18 -28.49
N ASP A 198 -24.00 -14.29 -27.45
CA ASP A 198 -25.46 -14.41 -27.58
C ASP A 198 -26.15 -13.05 -27.73
N LEU A 199 -25.45 -11.95 -27.44
CA LEU A 199 -26.05 -10.62 -27.51
C LEU A 199 -26.21 -10.14 -28.97
N PRO A 200 -27.32 -9.44 -29.27
CA PRO A 200 -27.43 -8.67 -30.50
C PRO A 200 -26.34 -7.59 -30.57
N VAL A 201 -25.81 -7.34 -31.77
CA VAL A 201 -24.76 -6.31 -31.99
C VAL A 201 -25.17 -4.94 -31.46
N ILE A 202 -26.46 -4.61 -31.55
CA ILE A 202 -27.03 -3.35 -31.04
C ILE A 202 -26.89 -3.25 -29.52
N GLU A 203 -27.12 -4.35 -28.79
CA GLU A 203 -26.95 -4.39 -27.33
C GLU A 203 -25.48 -4.36 -26.92
N VAL A 204 -24.60 -5.06 -27.67
CA VAL A 204 -23.14 -4.96 -27.48
C VAL A 204 -22.70 -3.51 -27.62
N ARG A 205 -23.14 -2.82 -28.69
CA ARG A 205 -22.83 -1.40 -28.91
C ARG A 205 -23.30 -0.54 -27.73
N LYS A 206 -24.56 -0.70 -27.31
CA LYS A 206 -25.15 0.09 -26.21
C LYS A 206 -24.39 -0.10 -24.90
N LYS A 207 -24.07 -1.34 -24.53
CA LYS A 207 -23.34 -1.65 -23.29
C LYS A 207 -21.89 -1.18 -23.37
N ALA A 208 -21.21 -1.33 -24.52
CA ALA A 208 -19.87 -0.80 -24.74
C ALA A 208 -19.82 0.74 -24.65
N THR A 209 -20.80 1.44 -25.24
CA THR A 209 -20.90 2.91 -25.12
C THR A 209 -21.07 3.33 -23.67
N LYS A 210 -21.94 2.65 -22.91
CA LYS A 210 -22.12 2.93 -21.48
C LYS A 210 -20.82 2.74 -20.71
N LEU A 211 -20.12 1.64 -20.94
CA LEU A 211 -18.86 1.36 -20.25
C LEU A 211 -17.78 2.40 -20.59
N GLN A 212 -17.63 2.75 -21.87
CA GLN A 212 -16.69 3.78 -22.33
C GLN A 212 -16.96 5.14 -21.69
N SER A 213 -18.24 5.52 -21.58
CA SER A 213 -18.63 6.80 -20.97
C SER A 213 -18.28 6.88 -19.48
N GLN A 214 -18.19 5.75 -18.78
CA GLN A 214 -17.79 5.70 -17.38
C GLN A 214 -16.26 5.74 -17.21
N TYR A 215 -15.51 5.19 -18.17
CA TYR A 215 -14.05 5.09 -18.13
C TYR A 215 -13.40 5.74 -19.36
N PRO A 216 -13.59 7.05 -19.58
CA PRO A 216 -13.12 7.73 -20.80
C PRO A 216 -11.59 7.83 -20.90
N GLU A 217 -10.89 7.82 -19.77
CA GLU A 217 -9.42 7.87 -19.72
C GLU A 217 -8.78 6.50 -20.02
N ASP A 218 -9.47 5.41 -19.72
CA ASP A 218 -8.97 4.04 -19.91
C ASP A 218 -9.45 3.44 -21.25
N LEU A 219 -10.65 3.82 -21.71
CA LEU A 219 -11.30 3.30 -22.90
C LEU A 219 -11.52 4.42 -23.92
N ASN A 220 -10.76 4.36 -25.02
CA ASN A 220 -10.90 5.30 -26.12
C ASN A 220 -12.23 5.11 -26.87
N GLY A 221 -12.67 6.09 -27.66
CA GLY A 221 -13.84 6.00 -28.53
C GLY A 221 -13.80 4.82 -29.54
N SER A 222 -12.62 4.29 -29.88
CA SER A 222 -12.51 3.07 -30.72
C SER A 222 -13.00 1.79 -30.01
N PHE A 223 -13.07 1.79 -28.68
CA PHE A 223 -13.50 0.64 -27.87
C PHE A 223 -14.84 0.05 -28.31
N ILE A 224 -15.80 0.91 -28.67
CA ILE A 224 -17.14 0.48 -29.10
C ILE A 224 -17.03 -0.36 -30.37
N ASN A 225 -16.20 0.06 -31.32
CA ASN A 225 -15.98 -0.67 -32.57
C ASN A 225 -15.18 -1.95 -32.31
N GLU A 226 -14.15 -1.90 -31.47
CA GLU A 226 -13.40 -3.10 -31.06
C GLU A 226 -14.32 -4.16 -30.45
N CYS A 227 -15.25 -3.78 -29.57
CA CYS A 227 -16.23 -4.71 -29.01
C CYS A 227 -17.10 -5.37 -30.07
N ILE A 228 -17.48 -4.64 -31.13
CA ILE A 228 -18.30 -5.17 -32.23
C ILE A 228 -17.48 -6.12 -33.10
N HIS A 229 -16.23 -5.78 -33.42
CA HIS A 229 -15.34 -6.65 -34.17
C HIS A 229 -14.99 -7.92 -33.38
N PHE A 230 -14.69 -7.77 -32.10
CA PHE A 230 -14.40 -8.87 -31.19
C PHE A 230 -15.63 -9.79 -31.01
N HIS A 231 -16.83 -9.22 -30.87
CA HIS A 231 -18.08 -9.99 -30.91
C HIS A 231 -18.23 -10.82 -32.19
N GLY A 232 -17.96 -10.21 -33.35
CA GLY A 232 -17.96 -10.91 -34.63
C GLY A 232 -16.91 -12.03 -34.70
N TYR A 233 -15.71 -11.78 -34.16
CA TYR A 233 -14.67 -12.79 -34.03
C TYR A 233 -15.13 -13.98 -33.18
N LEU A 234 -15.69 -13.73 -32.00
CA LEU A 234 -16.17 -14.76 -31.09
C LEU A 234 -17.28 -15.62 -31.72
N LYS A 235 -18.21 -15.00 -32.47
CA LYS A 235 -19.28 -15.73 -33.19
C LYS A 235 -18.79 -16.70 -34.24
N ASN A 236 -17.59 -16.48 -34.78
CA ASN A 236 -16.99 -17.34 -35.80
C ASN A 236 -16.06 -18.41 -35.22
N LEU A 237 -15.91 -18.47 -33.88
CA LEU A 237 -15.12 -19.52 -33.25
C LEU A 237 -15.88 -20.85 -33.19
N PRO A 238 -15.18 -22.00 -33.27
CA PRO A 238 -15.79 -23.29 -33.00
C PRO A 238 -16.32 -23.36 -31.57
N GLU A 239 -17.47 -23.98 -31.37
CA GLU A 239 -18.15 -24.08 -30.06
C GLU A 239 -17.26 -24.70 -28.96
N ILE A 240 -16.34 -25.59 -29.35
CA ILE A 240 -15.33 -26.22 -28.47
C ILE A 240 -14.37 -25.21 -27.84
N VAL A 241 -14.08 -24.11 -28.54
CA VAL A 241 -13.11 -23.07 -28.15
C VAL A 241 -13.83 -21.81 -27.62
N SER A 242 -15.16 -21.85 -27.53
CA SER A 242 -15.95 -20.70 -27.09
C SER A 242 -15.73 -20.43 -25.59
N PRO A 243 -15.28 -19.22 -25.22
CA PRO A 243 -15.04 -18.88 -23.83
C PRO A 243 -16.37 -18.75 -23.06
N LYS A 244 -16.41 -19.33 -21.85
CA LYS A 244 -17.58 -19.40 -20.97
C LYS A 244 -17.50 -18.44 -19.78
N SER A 245 -16.37 -17.76 -19.63
CA SER A 245 -16.15 -16.77 -18.57
C SER A 245 -15.29 -15.62 -19.05
N ILE A 246 -15.35 -14.49 -18.36
CA ILE A 246 -14.48 -13.34 -18.61
C ILE A 246 -13.00 -13.70 -18.43
N LEU A 247 -12.69 -14.63 -17.51
CA LEU A 247 -11.33 -15.14 -17.33
C LEU A 247 -10.84 -15.91 -18.57
N GLU A 248 -11.69 -16.76 -19.14
CA GLU A 248 -11.36 -17.48 -20.37
C GLU A 248 -11.24 -16.52 -21.57
N LEU A 249 -12.09 -15.49 -21.65
CA LEU A 249 -11.95 -14.43 -22.65
C LEU A 249 -10.59 -13.74 -22.55
N CYS A 250 -10.18 -13.36 -21.35
CA CYS A 250 -8.90 -12.70 -21.12
C CYS A 250 -7.73 -13.60 -21.52
N LYS A 251 -7.74 -14.88 -21.13
CA LYS A 251 -6.72 -15.86 -21.55
C LYS A 251 -6.69 -16.05 -23.06
N MET A 252 -7.86 -16.18 -23.70
CA MET A 252 -7.96 -16.36 -25.15
C MET A 252 -7.37 -15.16 -25.91
N VAL A 253 -7.55 -13.94 -25.41
CA VAL A 253 -6.96 -12.73 -26.03
C VAL A 253 -5.43 -12.79 -26.03
N GLU A 254 -4.83 -13.35 -24.97
CA GLU A 254 -3.39 -13.58 -24.86
C GLU A 254 -2.94 -14.78 -25.71
N ASP A 255 -3.61 -15.93 -25.57
CA ASP A 255 -3.24 -17.20 -26.22
C ASP A 255 -3.33 -17.10 -27.75
N HIS A 256 -4.34 -16.40 -28.27
CA HIS A 256 -4.49 -16.15 -29.71
C HIS A 256 -3.66 -14.95 -30.20
N ASN A 257 -2.94 -14.27 -29.29
CA ASN A 257 -2.12 -13.10 -29.58
C ASN A 257 -2.88 -11.96 -30.29
N ILE A 258 -4.12 -11.73 -29.86
CA ILE A 258 -5.03 -10.72 -30.45
C ILE A 258 -5.16 -9.46 -29.58
N ALA A 259 -4.42 -9.36 -28.48
CA ALA A 259 -4.38 -8.17 -27.62
C ALA A 259 -3.99 -6.89 -28.39
N GLY A 260 -3.09 -7.00 -29.38
CA GLY A 260 -2.72 -5.87 -30.24
C GLY A 260 -3.82 -5.44 -31.23
N VAL A 261 -4.77 -6.34 -31.53
CA VAL A 261 -5.92 -6.07 -32.41
C VAL A 261 -7.08 -5.45 -31.63
N TYR A 262 -7.27 -5.88 -30.37
CA TYR A 262 -8.34 -5.42 -29.49
C TYR A 262 -7.81 -4.87 -28.16
N PRO A 263 -6.94 -3.83 -28.18
CA PRO A 263 -6.26 -3.36 -26.97
C PRO A 263 -7.21 -2.85 -25.90
N TYR A 264 -8.33 -2.21 -26.25
CA TYR A 264 -9.27 -1.70 -25.25
C TYR A 264 -10.21 -2.80 -24.74
N VAL A 265 -10.46 -3.85 -25.52
CA VAL A 265 -11.13 -5.06 -25.01
C VAL A 265 -10.25 -5.75 -23.98
N ASP A 266 -8.96 -5.93 -24.27
CA ASP A 266 -7.98 -6.47 -23.32
C ASP A 266 -7.94 -5.65 -22.02
N ILE A 267 -7.83 -4.32 -22.13
CA ILE A 267 -7.88 -3.42 -20.98
C ILE A 267 -9.17 -3.61 -20.18
N ALA A 268 -10.34 -3.64 -20.84
CA ALA A 268 -11.63 -3.80 -20.16
C ALA A 268 -11.75 -5.15 -19.44
N LEU A 269 -11.31 -6.24 -20.06
CA LEU A 269 -11.29 -7.57 -19.43
C LEU A 269 -10.38 -7.58 -18.19
N ARG A 270 -9.19 -6.98 -18.30
CA ARG A 270 -8.26 -6.82 -17.17
C ARG A 270 -8.85 -5.95 -16.07
N MET A 271 -9.49 -4.82 -16.40
CA MET A 271 -10.17 -3.96 -15.42
C MET A 271 -11.18 -4.76 -14.58
N TYR A 272 -12.01 -5.58 -15.24
CA TYR A 272 -12.97 -6.43 -14.52
C TYR A 272 -12.30 -7.44 -13.59
N LEU A 273 -11.25 -8.11 -14.05
CA LEU A 273 -10.55 -9.13 -13.26
C LEU A 273 -9.75 -8.54 -12.09
N TYR A 274 -9.21 -7.33 -12.23
CA TYR A 274 -8.43 -6.66 -11.18
C TYR A 274 -9.28 -5.87 -10.18
N CYS A 275 -10.48 -5.42 -10.56
CA CYS A 275 -11.37 -4.64 -9.69
C CYS A 275 -11.74 -5.34 -8.37
N PRO A 276 -12.11 -6.63 -8.35
CA PRO A 276 -12.38 -7.35 -7.09
C PRO A 276 -11.12 -7.49 -6.21
N VAL A 277 -9.96 -7.71 -6.83
CA VAL A 277 -8.67 -7.92 -6.12
C VAL A 277 -8.19 -6.63 -5.46
N SER A 278 -8.42 -5.47 -6.08
CA SER A 278 -8.03 -4.15 -5.55
C SER A 278 -8.98 -3.63 -4.46
N ASN A 279 -10.22 -4.12 -4.39
CA ASN A 279 -11.21 -3.71 -3.38
C ASN A 279 -11.23 -4.63 -2.14
N THR A 280 -10.67 -5.84 -2.23
CA THR A 280 -10.39 -6.61 -1.01
C THR A 280 -9.24 -5.97 -0.26
N SER A 281 -9.56 -4.96 0.57
CA SER A 281 -8.75 -4.65 1.74
C SER A 281 -8.77 -5.91 2.62
N ALA A 282 -7.82 -6.82 2.37
CA ALA A 282 -7.54 -8.01 3.17
C ALA A 282 -7.44 -7.67 4.68
N GLU A 283 -7.19 -6.41 4.98
CA GLU A 283 -7.30 -5.74 6.27
C GLU A 283 -8.49 -6.11 7.15
N TRP A 284 -9.70 -6.20 6.60
CA TRP A 284 -10.89 -6.34 7.42
C TRP A 284 -11.09 -7.79 7.87
N SER A 285 -10.90 -8.75 6.97
CA SER A 285 -10.96 -10.16 7.31
C SER A 285 -9.81 -10.56 8.25
N PHE A 286 -8.58 -10.10 8.01
CA PHE A 286 -7.45 -10.44 8.88
C PHE A 286 -7.47 -9.74 10.23
N SER A 287 -7.91 -8.48 10.32
CA SER A 287 -8.00 -7.77 11.61
C SER A 287 -9.14 -8.31 12.49
N VAL A 288 -10.27 -8.67 11.89
CA VAL A 288 -11.37 -9.33 12.60
C VAL A 288 -10.93 -10.74 13.02
N LEU A 289 -10.33 -11.53 12.14
CA LEU A 289 -9.79 -12.86 12.49
C LEU A 289 -8.74 -12.79 13.61
N LYS A 290 -7.86 -11.78 13.59
CA LYS A 290 -6.85 -11.56 14.63
C LYS A 290 -7.48 -11.20 15.97
N ARG A 291 -8.53 -10.35 15.98
CA ARG A 291 -9.26 -10.00 17.20
C ARG A 291 -10.09 -11.15 17.74
N VAL A 292 -10.79 -11.89 16.88
CA VAL A 292 -11.51 -13.13 17.24
C VAL A 292 -10.53 -14.16 17.81
N LYS A 293 -9.37 -14.38 17.17
CA LYS A 293 -8.33 -15.26 17.72
C LYS A 293 -7.79 -14.75 19.07
N SER A 294 -7.59 -13.45 19.23
CA SER A 294 -7.16 -12.88 20.52
C SER A 294 -8.21 -13.06 21.60
N TYR A 295 -9.49 -12.83 21.28
CA TYR A 295 -10.62 -13.03 22.19
C TYR A 295 -10.74 -14.50 22.62
N LEU A 296 -10.68 -15.44 21.67
CA LEU A 296 -10.70 -16.87 21.93
C LEU A 296 -9.47 -17.34 22.72
N ARG A 297 -8.29 -16.72 22.50
CA ARG A 297 -7.09 -16.99 23.31
C ARG A 297 -7.23 -16.46 24.74
N SER A 298 -7.82 -15.29 24.94
CA SER A 298 -8.04 -14.76 26.29
C SER A 298 -9.07 -15.58 27.06
N SER A 299 -10.15 -16.05 26.42
CA SER A 299 -11.17 -16.85 27.10
C SER A 299 -10.72 -18.27 27.46
N MET A 300 -9.66 -18.78 26.85
CA MET A 300 -9.10 -20.10 27.20
C MET A 300 -8.28 -20.08 28.50
N ASN A 301 -7.74 -18.94 28.90
CA ASN A 301 -6.95 -18.83 30.14
C ASN A 301 -7.81 -18.55 31.38
N ASP A 302 -9.06 -18.13 31.21
CA ASP A 302 -9.95 -17.75 32.32
C ASP A 302 -10.79 -18.92 32.88
N ASN A 303 -10.62 -20.14 32.37
CA ASN A 303 -11.36 -21.34 32.80
C ASN A 303 -10.53 -22.38 33.56
N ASN A 304 -9.32 -22.05 34.01
CA ASN A 304 -8.57 -22.91 34.93
C ASN A 304 -8.75 -22.40 36.36
N VAL A 305 -9.94 -22.70 36.93
CA VAL A 305 -10.16 -22.77 38.39
C VAL A 305 -9.63 -24.11 38.89
#